data_AF-A0A8S1BY33-F1
#
_entry.id   AF-A0A8S1BY33-F1
#
_cell.length_a   1.000
_cell.length_b   1.000
_cell.length_c   1.000
_cell.angle_alpha   90.00
_cell.angle_beta   90.00
_cell.angle_gamma   90.00
#
_symmetry.space_group_name_H-M   'P 1'
#
loop_
_entity.id
_entity.type
_entity.pdbx_description
1 polymer ?
#
loop_
_entity_poly.entity_id
_entity_poly.type
_entity_poly.pdbx_seq_one_letter_code
_entity_poly.pdbx_strand_id
1 'polypeptide(L)'
;MATLKTVSRNLPFVKQQLGALTSNTSIFFKLISSLTVCCYFLSYSDYMVDILSVTPGYFLPPTFRIYSAFTFCFLELHFWELLIDVLTLVLCGKLIEPLWGLVEMLIFFGVVNLSVAVLSAFFYLFLYMCSSNTELLFEVHIHGMAGYIAALSVAVKQIMPEHLVFRSPIGKITNRNIPLCVLGLSLILYLVGLIEGTYPTMYACGFLVSWTYLRFYQRHSNGTKGDMAESFCFAKYTLETKALSICSKLAKFQFLP
;
A
#
# COMPACT_ATOMS: atom_id res chain seq x y z
N MET A 1 -24.49 27.48 10.59
CA MET A 1 -23.59 28.63 10.86
C MET A 1 -22.59 28.40 12.01
N ALA A 2 -22.94 27.69 13.10
CA ALA A 2 -22.01 27.44 14.21
C ALA A 2 -20.80 26.54 13.83
N THR A 3 -21.00 25.54 12.96
CA THR A 3 -19.95 24.61 12.51
C THR A 3 -18.87 25.29 11.66
N LEU A 4 -19.26 26.18 10.75
CA LEU A 4 -18.32 26.96 9.91
C LEU A 4 -17.42 27.89 10.75
N LYS A 5 -17.96 28.46 11.83
CA LYS A 5 -17.21 29.34 12.75
C LYS A 5 -16.20 28.56 13.61
N THR A 6 -16.52 27.31 13.96
CA THR A 6 -15.60 26.40 14.66
C THR A 6 -14.47 25.92 13.74
N VAL A 7 -14.78 25.61 12.48
CA VAL A 7 -13.78 25.23 11.46
C VAL A 7 -12.80 26.38 11.19
N SER A 8 -13.29 27.61 11.00
CA SER A 8 -12.42 28.77 10.74
C SER A 8 -11.50 29.09 11.93
N ARG A 9 -11.96 28.85 13.16
CA ARG A 9 -11.17 29.08 14.39
C ARG A 9 -10.06 28.04 14.59
N ASN A 10 -10.30 26.79 14.18
CA ASN A 10 -9.32 25.70 14.30
C ASN A 10 -8.36 25.62 13.10
N LEU A 11 -8.68 26.29 11.99
CA LEU A 11 -7.85 26.34 10.78
C LEU A 11 -6.38 26.75 11.04
N PRO A 12 -6.05 27.81 11.82
CA PRO A 12 -4.66 28.14 12.12
C PRO A 12 -3.94 27.06 12.91
N PHE A 13 -4.63 26.38 13.84
CA PHE A 13 -4.08 25.26 14.61
C PHE A 13 -3.79 24.04 13.72
N VAL A 14 -4.73 23.69 12.83
CA VAL A 14 -4.54 22.62 11.83
C VAL A 14 -3.39 22.97 10.88
N LYS A 15 -3.30 24.21 10.41
CA LYS A 15 -2.18 24.67 9.57
C LYS A 15 -0.84 24.58 10.31
N GLN A 16 -0.79 24.93 11.58
CA GLN A 16 0.42 24.84 12.40
C GLN A 16 0.83 23.38 12.63
N GLN A 17 -0.14 22.48 12.88
CA GLN A 17 0.12 21.05 13.01
C GLN A 17 0.57 20.43 11.68
N LEU A 18 -0.07 20.76 10.55
CA LEU A 18 0.35 20.31 9.23
C LEU A 18 1.72 20.88 8.84
N GLY A 19 2.02 22.12 9.19
CA GLY A 19 3.33 22.76 9.00
C GLY A 19 4.44 22.06 9.78
N ALA A 20 4.19 21.75 11.07
CA ALA A 20 5.13 20.97 11.88
C ALA A 20 5.22 19.50 11.42
N LEU A 21 4.14 18.97 10.87
CA LEU A 21 4.13 17.63 10.27
C LEU A 21 5.01 17.60 9.02
N THR A 22 4.95 18.61 8.16
CA THR A 22 5.72 18.64 6.91
C THR A 22 7.17 19.10 7.08
N SER A 23 7.47 20.01 8.01
CA SER A 23 8.84 20.52 8.19
C SER A 23 9.84 19.43 8.54
N ASN A 24 9.45 18.51 9.43
CA ASN A 24 10.31 17.47 9.98
C ASN A 24 10.27 16.13 9.21
N THR A 25 9.67 16.10 8.01
CA THR A 25 9.66 14.88 7.18
C THR A 25 10.92 14.77 6.32
N SER A 26 11.34 13.53 6.04
CA SER A 26 12.40 13.18 5.09
C SER A 26 12.38 13.99 3.81
N ILE A 27 13.56 14.33 3.31
CA ILE A 27 13.74 14.83 1.94
C ILE A 27 13.19 13.84 0.92
N PHE A 28 13.33 12.53 1.14
CA PHE A 28 12.87 11.49 0.22
C PHE A 28 11.36 11.55 0.02
N PHE A 29 10.59 11.50 1.11
CA PHE A 29 9.14 11.57 1.01
C PHE A 29 8.62 12.92 0.50
N LYS A 30 9.30 14.03 0.82
CA LYS A 30 8.97 15.32 0.23
C LYS A 30 9.12 15.30 -1.29
N LEU A 31 10.22 14.73 -1.80
CA LEU A 31 10.46 14.61 -3.23
C LEU A 31 9.44 13.68 -3.90
N ILE A 32 9.18 12.50 -3.33
CA ILE A 32 8.19 11.55 -3.84
C ILE A 32 6.79 12.18 -3.84
N SER A 33 6.34 12.74 -2.71
CA SER A 33 5.04 13.41 -2.63
C SER A 33 4.93 14.59 -3.60
N SER A 34 5.97 15.41 -3.73
CA SER A 34 5.97 16.51 -4.71
C SER A 34 5.89 16.00 -6.14
N LEU A 35 6.59 14.90 -6.46
CA LEU A 35 6.57 14.30 -7.78
C LEU A 35 5.18 13.71 -8.09
N THR A 36 4.57 12.97 -7.15
CA THR A 36 3.21 12.44 -7.31
C THR A 36 2.19 13.55 -7.52
N VAL A 37 2.30 14.67 -6.79
CA VAL A 37 1.44 15.85 -7.01
C VAL A 37 1.64 16.45 -8.40
N CYS A 38 2.88 16.56 -8.89
CA CYS A 38 3.15 17.02 -10.25
C CYS A 38 2.56 16.06 -11.30
N CYS A 39 2.74 14.75 -11.14
CA CYS A 39 2.22 13.72 -12.03
C CYS A 39 0.69 13.63 -12.00
N TYR A 40 0.04 13.96 -10.88
CA TYR A 40 -1.42 14.11 -10.81
C TYR A 40 -1.94 15.20 -11.76
N PHE A 41 -1.22 16.31 -11.95
CA PHE A 41 -1.63 17.29 -12.96
C PHE A 41 -1.47 16.78 -14.40
N LEU A 42 -0.56 15.83 -14.63
CA LEU A 42 -0.40 15.18 -15.92
C LEU A 42 -1.53 14.18 -16.21
N SER A 43 -2.19 13.63 -15.18
CA SER A 43 -3.25 12.63 -15.36
C SER A 43 -4.52 13.18 -16.01
N TYR A 44 -4.68 14.50 -16.11
CA TYR A 44 -5.76 15.14 -16.88
C TYR A 44 -5.61 14.96 -18.41
N SER A 45 -4.47 14.46 -18.88
CA SER A 45 -4.24 14.13 -20.29
C SER A 45 -4.24 12.62 -20.46
N ASP A 46 -5.23 12.09 -21.19
CA ASP A 46 -5.33 10.64 -21.49
C ASP A 46 -4.04 10.11 -22.12
N TYR A 47 -3.42 10.89 -23.00
CA TYR A 47 -2.14 10.56 -23.61
C TYR A 47 -1.00 10.40 -22.60
N MET A 48 -0.98 11.21 -21.52
CA MET A 48 0.01 11.06 -20.46
C MET A 48 -0.28 9.84 -19.58
N VAL A 49 -1.56 9.53 -19.34
CA VAL A 49 -1.97 8.33 -18.60
C VAL A 49 -1.49 7.08 -19.33
N ASP A 50 -1.67 7.00 -20.65
CA ASP A 50 -1.24 5.85 -21.48
C ASP A 50 0.28 5.63 -21.50
N ILE A 51 1.06 6.70 -21.36
CA ILE A 51 2.52 6.65 -21.39
C ILE A 51 3.09 6.31 -20.01
N LEU A 52 2.53 6.91 -18.96
CA LEU A 52 3.08 6.81 -17.60
C LEU A 52 2.55 5.58 -16.85
N SER A 53 1.36 5.08 -17.19
CA SER A 53 0.82 3.85 -16.59
C SER A 53 1.46 2.59 -17.19
N VAL A 54 1.42 1.50 -16.44
CA VAL A 54 1.80 0.18 -16.95
C VAL A 54 0.58 -0.46 -17.61
N THR A 55 0.57 -0.47 -18.94
CA THR A 55 -0.36 -1.27 -19.74
C THR A 55 0.23 -2.67 -19.95
N PRO A 56 -0.39 -3.76 -19.45
CA PRO A 56 0.19 -5.11 -19.49
C PRO A 56 0.61 -5.57 -20.89
N GLY A 57 -0.19 -5.28 -21.91
CA GLY A 57 0.06 -5.64 -23.31
C GLY A 57 1.24 -4.92 -23.95
N TYR A 58 1.59 -3.72 -23.48
CA TYR A 58 2.75 -2.96 -23.97
C TYR A 58 4.01 -3.14 -23.11
N PHE A 59 3.85 -3.67 -21.90
CA PHE A 59 4.96 -3.99 -21.01
C PHE A 59 5.85 -5.11 -21.58
N LEU A 60 5.23 -6.07 -22.26
CA LEU A 60 5.85 -7.23 -22.89
C LEU A 60 6.16 -6.98 -24.38
N PRO A 61 6.93 -7.87 -25.04
CA PRO A 61 7.17 -7.76 -26.48
C PRO A 61 5.86 -7.65 -27.29
N PRO A 62 5.84 -6.86 -28.38
CA PRO A 62 6.98 -6.27 -29.07
C PRO A 62 7.37 -4.85 -28.62
N THR A 63 6.53 -4.15 -27.85
CA THR A 63 6.73 -2.70 -27.58
C THR A 63 7.72 -2.43 -26.44
N PHE A 64 7.86 -3.34 -25.47
CA PHE A 64 8.81 -3.25 -24.35
C PHE A 64 8.82 -1.90 -23.63
N ARG A 65 7.66 -1.43 -23.17
CA ARG A 65 7.55 -0.20 -22.36
C ARG A 65 8.03 -0.42 -20.91
N ILE A 66 9.24 -0.91 -20.70
CA ILE A 66 9.80 -1.23 -19.36
C ILE A 66 9.91 0.03 -18.49
N TYR A 67 10.08 1.19 -19.10
CA TYR A 67 10.14 2.48 -18.39
C TYR A 67 8.87 2.78 -17.58
N SER A 68 7.71 2.21 -17.96
CA SER A 68 6.46 2.45 -17.21
C SER A 68 6.53 1.86 -15.80
N ALA A 69 7.35 0.82 -15.56
CA ALA A 69 7.59 0.27 -14.22
C ALA A 69 8.25 1.27 -13.24
N PHE A 70 8.87 2.34 -13.75
CA PHE A 70 9.47 3.39 -12.92
C PHE A 70 8.55 4.60 -12.74
N THR A 71 7.49 4.73 -13.54
CA THR A 71 6.67 5.96 -13.60
C THR A 71 5.25 5.75 -13.10
N PHE A 72 4.68 4.55 -13.23
CA PHE A 72 3.29 4.27 -12.86
C PHE A 72 2.94 4.66 -11.42
N CYS A 73 3.87 4.45 -10.49
CA CYS A 73 3.66 4.70 -9.07
C CYS A 73 3.51 6.19 -8.72
N PHE A 74 3.85 7.11 -9.63
CA PHE A 74 3.66 8.55 -9.40
C PHE A 74 2.32 9.05 -9.99
N LEU A 75 1.64 8.23 -10.79
CA LEU A 75 0.44 8.64 -11.50
C LEU A 75 -0.81 8.27 -10.70
N GLU A 76 -1.44 9.27 -10.09
CA GLU A 76 -2.76 9.14 -9.47
C GLU A 76 -3.84 9.74 -10.37
N LEU A 77 -4.99 9.06 -10.49
CA LEU A 77 -6.12 9.53 -11.28
C LEU A 77 -7.12 10.31 -10.42
N HIS A 78 -7.28 9.90 -9.16
CA HIS A 78 -8.25 10.51 -8.26
C HIS A 78 -7.58 11.38 -7.20
N PHE A 79 -8.18 12.55 -6.93
CA PHE A 79 -7.65 13.50 -5.95
C PHE A 79 -7.57 12.91 -4.53
N TRP A 80 -8.53 12.05 -4.15
CA TRP A 80 -8.55 11.42 -2.83
C TRP A 80 -7.48 10.35 -2.67
N GLU A 81 -7.10 9.64 -3.73
CA GLU A 81 -5.97 8.69 -3.73
C GLU A 81 -4.67 9.44 -3.49
N LEU A 82 -4.43 10.51 -4.26
CA LEU A 82 -3.31 11.42 -4.05
C LEU A 82 -3.22 11.94 -2.61
N LEU A 83 -4.35 12.35 -2.02
CA LEU A 83 -4.39 12.83 -0.65
C LEU A 83 -3.97 11.72 0.34
N ILE A 84 -4.50 10.52 0.17
CA ILE A 84 -4.17 9.36 1.02
C ILE A 84 -2.68 9.03 0.89
N ASP A 85 -2.12 9.07 -0.31
CA ASP A 85 -0.71 8.77 -0.53
C ASP A 85 0.18 9.79 0.13
N VAL A 86 -0.04 11.09 -0.12
CA VAL A 86 0.76 12.16 0.49
C VAL A 86 0.69 12.09 2.01
N LEU A 87 -0.49 11.87 2.59
CA LEU A 87 -0.65 11.72 4.03
C LEU A 87 0.11 10.49 4.55
N THR A 88 -0.03 9.34 3.89
CA THR A 88 0.61 8.10 4.30
C THR A 88 2.13 8.20 4.21
N LEU A 89 2.66 8.77 3.13
CA LEU A 89 4.09 9.02 2.93
C LEU A 89 4.66 9.94 4.00
N VAL A 90 3.97 11.03 4.34
CA VAL A 90 4.41 11.98 5.37
C VAL A 90 4.42 11.31 6.76
N LEU A 91 3.36 10.57 7.12
CA LEU A 91 3.25 9.91 8.42
C LEU A 91 4.23 8.75 8.56
N CYS A 92 4.25 7.85 7.58
CA CYS A 92 5.15 6.70 7.58
C CYS A 92 6.60 7.16 7.45
N GLY A 93 6.86 8.25 6.74
CA GLY A 93 8.21 8.74 6.57
C GLY A 93 8.87 9.22 7.85
N LYS A 94 8.11 9.92 8.69
CA LYS A 94 8.59 10.28 10.03
C LYS A 94 8.86 9.09 10.92
N LEU A 95 8.11 8.01 10.74
CA LEU A 95 8.25 6.81 11.54
C LEU A 95 9.43 5.94 11.07
N ILE A 96 9.53 5.71 9.76
CA ILE A 96 10.43 4.71 9.17
C ILE A 96 11.83 5.28 8.94
N GLU A 97 11.96 6.53 8.48
CA GLU A 97 13.26 7.12 8.13
C GLU A 97 14.28 7.07 9.28
N PRO A 98 13.93 7.45 10.54
CA PRO A 98 14.90 7.40 11.63
C PRO A 98 15.39 5.99 11.97
N LEU A 99 14.59 4.96 11.63
CA LEU A 99 14.88 3.57 11.94
C LEU A 99 15.70 2.88 10.85
N TRP A 100 15.41 3.19 9.58
CA TRP A 100 16.01 2.49 8.43
C TRP A 100 17.11 3.32 7.74
N GLY A 101 17.04 4.65 7.85
CA GLY A 101 17.88 5.56 7.10
C GLY A 101 17.48 5.66 5.61
N LEU A 102 17.94 6.73 4.96
CA LEU A 102 17.55 7.10 3.59
C LEU A 102 17.85 6.02 2.53
N VAL A 103 18.98 5.33 2.64
CA VAL A 103 19.42 4.36 1.63
C VAL A 103 18.49 3.14 1.59
N GLU A 104 18.18 2.57 2.75
CA GLU A 104 17.29 1.41 2.84
C GLU A 104 15.87 1.77 2.39
N MET A 105 15.42 2.99 2.69
CA MET A 105 14.16 3.52 2.20
C MET A 105 14.05 3.58 0.67
N LEU A 106 15.11 4.05 0.00
CA LEU A 106 15.19 4.10 -1.46
C LEU A 106 15.20 2.69 -2.07
N ILE A 107 15.96 1.77 -1.48
CA ILE A 107 15.99 0.36 -1.92
C ILE A 107 14.60 -0.25 -1.78
N PHE A 108 13.95 -0.07 -0.63
CA PHE A 108 12.62 -0.61 -0.38
C PHE A 108 11.58 -0.04 -1.37
N PHE A 109 11.60 1.28 -1.62
CA PHE A 109 10.73 1.92 -2.60
C PHE A 109 10.93 1.35 -4.01
N GLY A 110 12.19 1.23 -4.45
CA GLY A 110 12.52 0.68 -5.77
C GLY A 110 12.11 -0.78 -5.92
N VAL A 111 12.50 -1.63 -4.97
CA VAL A 111 12.21 -3.08 -5.00
C VAL A 111 10.70 -3.33 -5.03
N VAL A 112 9.95 -2.66 -4.17
CA VAL A 112 8.49 -2.83 -4.09
C VAL A 112 7.82 -2.39 -5.38
N ASN A 113 8.04 -1.15 -5.84
CA ASN A 113 7.32 -0.63 -7.01
C ASN A 113 7.68 -1.39 -8.29
N LEU A 114 8.95 -1.73 -8.51
CA LEU A 114 9.36 -2.51 -9.68
C LEU A 114 8.75 -3.91 -9.66
N SER A 115 8.74 -4.55 -8.49
CA SER A 115 8.15 -5.89 -8.36
C SER A 115 6.63 -5.83 -8.50
N VAL A 116 5.96 -4.79 -7.99
CA VAL A 116 4.52 -4.58 -8.16
C VAL A 116 4.16 -4.38 -9.63
N ALA A 117 4.90 -3.55 -10.37
CA ALA A 117 4.68 -3.36 -11.80
C ALA A 117 4.77 -4.69 -12.57
N VAL A 118 5.86 -5.43 -12.34
CA VAL A 118 6.12 -6.69 -13.02
C VAL A 118 5.07 -7.74 -12.65
N LEU A 119 4.84 -7.98 -11.36
CA LEU A 119 3.91 -9.02 -10.90
C LEU A 119 2.46 -8.70 -11.30
N SER A 120 2.04 -7.44 -11.25
CA SER A 120 0.70 -7.03 -11.67
C SER A 120 0.53 -7.22 -13.19
N ALA A 121 1.52 -6.82 -14.00
CA ALA A 121 1.48 -7.05 -15.44
C ALA A 121 1.41 -8.55 -15.78
N PHE A 122 2.19 -9.40 -15.09
CA PHE A 122 2.11 -10.86 -15.23
C PHE A 122 0.77 -11.43 -14.79
N PHE A 123 0.16 -10.87 -13.73
CA PHE A 123 -1.16 -11.29 -13.29
C PHE A 123 -2.23 -11.01 -14.35
N TYR A 124 -2.24 -9.81 -14.95
CA TYR A 124 -3.16 -9.50 -16.05
C TYR A 124 -2.89 -10.32 -17.32
N LEU A 125 -1.62 -10.64 -17.61
CA LEU A 125 -1.30 -11.60 -18.67
C LEU A 125 -1.89 -12.99 -18.37
N PHE A 126 -1.78 -13.45 -17.12
CA PHE A 126 -2.35 -14.73 -16.72
C PHE A 126 -3.89 -14.73 -16.84
N LEU A 127 -4.56 -13.67 -16.39
CA LEU A 127 -6.00 -13.52 -16.57
C LEU A 127 -6.41 -13.51 -18.04
N TYR A 128 -5.63 -12.85 -18.91
CA TYR A 128 -5.83 -12.93 -20.35
C TYR A 128 -5.69 -14.36 -20.87
N MET A 129 -4.66 -15.11 -20.48
CA MET A 129 -4.51 -16.50 -20.91
C MET A 129 -5.69 -17.38 -20.50
N CYS A 130 -6.32 -17.11 -19.35
CA CYS A 130 -7.49 -17.85 -18.88
C CYS A 130 -8.81 -17.41 -19.52
N SER A 131 -8.99 -16.12 -19.80
CA SER A 131 -10.26 -15.54 -20.28
C SER A 131 -10.30 -15.28 -21.78
N SER A 132 -9.14 -15.21 -22.44
CA SER A 132 -8.95 -14.71 -23.81
C SER A 132 -9.49 -13.29 -24.06
N ASN A 133 -9.71 -12.49 -23.01
CA ASN A 133 -10.18 -11.10 -23.17
C ASN A 133 -9.00 -10.14 -23.35
N THR A 134 -8.85 -9.59 -24.56
CA THR A 134 -7.80 -8.63 -24.92
C THR A 134 -7.88 -7.30 -24.18
N GLU A 135 -9.05 -6.91 -23.67
CA GLU A 135 -9.23 -5.68 -22.88
C GLU A 135 -8.34 -5.70 -21.62
N LEU A 136 -8.14 -6.87 -21.01
CA LEU A 136 -7.28 -7.03 -19.84
C LEU A 136 -5.81 -6.67 -20.11
N LEU A 137 -5.39 -6.72 -21.38
CA LEU A 137 -4.02 -6.39 -21.78
C LEU A 137 -3.87 -4.93 -22.20
N PHE A 138 -4.84 -4.38 -22.91
CA PHE A 138 -4.69 -3.09 -23.61
C PHE A 138 -5.49 -1.94 -23.00
N GLU A 139 -6.58 -2.23 -22.29
CA GLU A 139 -7.45 -1.21 -21.67
C GLU A 139 -7.17 -1.06 -20.16
N VAL A 140 -6.45 -2.02 -19.56
CA VAL A 140 -6.07 -1.94 -18.15
C VAL A 140 -4.83 -1.06 -17.98
N HIS A 141 -4.98 -0.01 -17.19
CA HIS A 141 -3.90 0.89 -16.80
C HIS A 141 -3.54 0.66 -15.34
N ILE A 142 -2.36 0.07 -15.08
CA ILE A 142 -1.84 -0.07 -13.72
C ILE A 142 -1.14 1.23 -13.37
N HIS A 143 -1.63 1.94 -12.34
CA HIS A 143 -1.10 3.21 -11.90
C HIS A 143 -1.24 3.37 -10.38
N GLY A 144 -0.53 4.36 -9.84
CA GLY A 144 -0.65 4.80 -8.46
C GLY A 144 0.15 4.00 -7.44
N MET A 145 0.04 4.41 -6.18
CA MET A 145 0.90 3.93 -5.08
C MET A 145 0.30 2.78 -4.27
N ALA A 146 -0.84 2.21 -4.65
CA ALA A 146 -1.55 1.18 -3.87
C ALA A 146 -0.64 0.03 -3.39
N GLY A 147 0.27 -0.46 -4.24
CA GLY A 147 1.24 -1.49 -3.86
C GLY A 147 2.30 -1.01 -2.86
N TYR A 148 2.77 0.24 -2.97
CA TYR A 148 3.68 0.82 -2.00
C TYR A 148 2.99 1.18 -0.68
N ILE A 149 1.73 1.61 -0.70
CA ILE A 149 0.92 1.81 0.50
C ILE A 149 0.73 0.50 1.26
N ALA A 150 0.47 -0.61 0.55
CA ALA A 150 0.46 -1.93 1.15
C ALA A 150 1.81 -2.26 1.82
N ALA A 151 2.92 -1.96 1.15
CA ALA A 151 4.26 -2.17 1.68
C ALA A 151 4.57 -1.33 2.92
N LEU A 152 4.15 -0.07 2.96
CA LEU A 152 4.25 0.78 4.15
C LEU A 152 3.42 0.23 5.31
N SER A 153 2.22 -0.30 5.05
CA SER A 153 1.41 -0.92 6.10
C SER A 153 2.11 -2.14 6.74
N VAL A 154 2.82 -2.92 5.93
CA VAL A 154 3.64 -4.06 6.39
C VAL A 154 4.85 -3.57 7.21
N ALA A 155 5.52 -2.51 6.75
CA ALA A 155 6.64 -1.89 7.49
C ALA A 155 6.19 -1.33 8.85
N VAL A 156 5.03 -0.66 8.90
CA VAL A 156 4.44 -0.16 10.15
C VAL A 156 4.13 -1.31 11.10
N LYS A 157 3.61 -2.44 10.59
CA LYS A 157 3.43 -3.65 11.41
C LYS A 157 4.77 -4.14 11.98
N GLN A 158 5.83 -4.18 11.18
CA GLN A 158 7.14 -4.64 11.64
C GLN A 158 7.67 -3.79 12.81
N ILE A 159 7.48 -2.47 12.72
CA ILE A 159 7.98 -1.50 13.71
C ILE A 159 7.11 -1.49 14.99
N MET A 160 5.79 -1.48 14.84
CA MET A 160 4.85 -1.28 15.95
C MET A 160 3.60 -2.16 15.81
N PRO A 161 3.73 -3.49 15.91
CA PRO A 161 2.64 -4.43 15.61
C PRO A 161 1.44 -4.28 16.56
N GLU A 162 1.70 -3.96 17.82
CA GLU A 162 0.70 -3.93 18.90
C GLU A 162 0.03 -2.57 19.10
N HIS A 163 0.36 -1.57 18.27
CA HIS A 163 -0.30 -0.26 18.36
C HIS A 163 -1.79 -0.39 18.01
N LEU A 164 -2.64 0.08 18.92
CA LEU A 164 -4.09 0.00 18.78
C LEU A 164 -4.60 1.09 17.83
N VAL A 165 -5.20 0.67 16.73
CA VAL A 165 -5.69 1.57 15.67
C VAL A 165 -7.16 1.86 15.90
N PHE A 166 -7.93 0.80 16.16
CA PHE A 166 -9.36 0.92 16.37
C PHE A 166 -9.84 -0.08 17.42
N ARG A 167 -10.75 0.40 18.28
CA ARG A 167 -11.40 -0.41 19.30
C ARG A 167 -12.89 -0.47 18.98
N SER A 168 -13.35 -1.66 18.60
CA SER A 168 -14.78 -1.94 18.45
C SER A 168 -15.28 -2.80 19.62
N PRO A 169 -16.60 -2.88 19.85
CA PRO A 169 -17.18 -3.83 20.80
C PRO A 169 -16.85 -5.29 20.47
N ILE A 170 -16.56 -5.58 19.20
CA ILE A 170 -16.33 -6.93 18.65
C ILE A 170 -14.85 -7.32 18.73
N GLY A 171 -13.93 -6.36 18.87
CA GLY A 171 -12.50 -6.65 18.96
C GLY A 171 -11.60 -5.41 18.93
N LYS A 172 -10.29 -5.68 19.05
CA LYS A 172 -9.23 -4.67 18.91
C LYS A 172 -8.54 -4.88 17.57
N ILE A 173 -8.50 -3.84 16.74
CA ILE A 173 -7.71 -3.82 15.51
C ILE A 173 -6.40 -3.11 15.84
N THR A 174 -5.30 -3.85 15.71
CA THR A 174 -3.94 -3.33 15.83
C THR A 174 -3.29 -3.25 14.45
N ASN A 175 -2.14 -2.59 14.35
CA ASN A 175 -1.34 -2.51 13.12
C ASN A 175 -1.03 -3.89 12.52
N ARG A 176 -0.98 -4.93 13.36
CA ARG A 176 -0.82 -6.32 12.93
C ARG A 176 -1.82 -6.77 11.87
N ASN A 177 -3.06 -6.28 11.97
CA ASN A 177 -4.17 -6.73 11.14
C ASN A 177 -4.42 -5.80 9.95
N ILE A 178 -3.92 -4.55 10.00
CA ILE A 178 -4.18 -3.53 8.96
C ILE A 178 -3.90 -4.07 7.54
N PRO A 179 -2.73 -4.67 7.24
CA PRO A 179 -2.40 -4.99 5.86
C PRO A 179 -3.41 -5.96 5.22
N LEU A 180 -3.83 -7.00 5.96
CA LEU A 180 -4.84 -7.94 5.48
C LEU A 180 -6.27 -7.37 5.54
N CYS A 181 -6.59 -6.54 6.53
CA CYS A 181 -7.91 -5.90 6.59
C CYS A 181 -8.14 -4.97 5.39
N VAL A 182 -7.15 -4.17 5.01
CA VAL A 182 -7.24 -3.28 3.85
C VAL A 182 -7.29 -4.09 2.55
N LEU A 183 -6.50 -5.16 2.43
CA LEU A 183 -6.59 -6.06 1.28
C LEU A 183 -7.99 -6.68 1.17
N GLY A 184 -8.53 -7.22 2.27
CA GLY A 184 -9.89 -7.77 2.30
C GLY A 184 -10.97 -6.74 1.96
N LEU A 185 -10.85 -5.51 2.48
CA LEU A 185 -11.75 -4.42 2.14
C LEU A 185 -11.67 -4.08 0.64
N SER A 186 -10.46 -3.97 0.08
CA SER A 186 -10.28 -3.68 -1.35
C SER A 186 -10.89 -4.76 -2.24
N LEU A 187 -10.78 -6.04 -1.87
CA LEU A 187 -11.42 -7.13 -2.59
C LEU A 187 -12.95 -7.04 -2.52
N ILE A 188 -13.52 -6.71 -1.36
CA ILE A 188 -14.98 -6.51 -1.22
C ILE A 188 -15.43 -5.33 -2.08
N LEU A 189 -14.73 -4.20 -2.03
CA LEU A 189 -15.06 -3.02 -2.83
C LEU A 189 -14.99 -3.32 -4.34
N TYR A 190 -14.00 -4.11 -4.77
CA TYR A 190 -13.91 -4.58 -6.15
C TYR A 190 -15.09 -5.46 -6.54
N LEU A 191 -15.47 -6.43 -5.70
CA LEU A 191 -16.62 -7.32 -5.95
C LEU A 191 -17.95 -6.57 -6.01
N VAL A 192 -18.08 -5.45 -5.28
CA VAL A 192 -19.26 -4.56 -5.33
C VAL A 192 -19.19 -3.58 -6.51
N GLY A 193 -18.06 -3.51 -7.23
CA GLY A 193 -17.86 -2.63 -8.38
C GLY A 193 -17.56 -1.17 -8.00
N LEU A 194 -17.08 -0.92 -6.77
CA LEU A 194 -16.74 0.42 -6.28
C LEU A 194 -15.30 0.83 -6.59
N ILE A 195 -14.41 -0.13 -6.83
CA ILE A 195 -13.03 0.11 -7.24
C ILE A 195 -12.65 -0.84 -8.38
N GLU A 196 -11.66 -0.45 -9.17
CA GLU A 196 -11.11 -1.29 -10.23
C GLU A 196 -10.30 -2.46 -9.68
N GLY A 197 -10.17 -3.53 -10.48
CA GLY A 197 -9.40 -4.72 -10.10
C GLY A 197 -7.89 -4.48 -10.00
N THR A 198 -7.40 -3.37 -10.55
CA THR A 198 -5.99 -2.95 -10.50
C THR A 198 -5.57 -2.69 -9.05
N TYR A 199 -6.40 -1.98 -8.29
CA TYR A 199 -6.14 -1.62 -6.90
C TYR A 199 -5.87 -2.84 -5.98
N PRO A 200 -6.79 -3.82 -5.82
CA PRO A 200 -6.54 -4.99 -4.98
C PRO A 200 -5.39 -5.86 -5.51
N THR A 201 -5.18 -5.93 -6.83
CA THR A 201 -4.06 -6.65 -7.43
C THR A 201 -2.72 -6.04 -7.00
N MET A 202 -2.56 -4.73 -7.20
CA MET A 202 -1.35 -4.00 -6.81
C MET A 202 -1.11 -4.08 -5.30
N TYR A 203 -2.17 -3.92 -4.51
CA TYR A 203 -2.09 -3.99 -3.05
C TYR A 203 -1.63 -5.39 -2.61
N ALA A 204 -2.18 -6.46 -3.19
CA ALA A 204 -1.77 -7.84 -2.90
C ALA A 204 -0.31 -8.10 -3.29
N CYS A 205 0.11 -7.68 -4.48
CA CYS A 205 1.50 -7.79 -4.92
C CYS A 205 2.45 -7.03 -3.98
N GLY A 206 2.09 -5.79 -3.62
CA GLY A 206 2.89 -4.95 -2.72
C GLY A 206 3.01 -5.55 -1.32
N PHE A 207 1.90 -6.09 -0.80
CA PHE A 207 1.88 -6.83 0.46
C PHE A 207 2.81 -8.05 0.45
N LEU A 208 2.74 -8.90 -0.58
CA LEU A 208 3.57 -10.10 -0.70
C LEU A 208 5.05 -9.77 -0.87
N VAL A 209 5.37 -8.81 -1.74
CA VAL A 209 6.76 -8.38 -2.01
C VAL A 209 7.37 -7.75 -0.77
N SER A 210 6.66 -6.83 -0.11
CA SER A 210 7.17 -6.17 1.09
C SER A 210 7.34 -7.14 2.25
N TRP A 211 6.39 -8.05 2.47
CA TRP A 211 6.54 -9.09 3.49
C TRP A 211 7.78 -9.93 3.22
N THR A 212 7.97 -10.38 1.98
CA THR A 212 9.14 -11.18 1.59
C THR A 212 10.44 -10.40 1.77
N TYR A 213 10.48 -9.14 1.32
CA TYR A 213 11.65 -8.28 1.45
C TYR A 213 12.03 -8.06 2.92
N LEU A 214 11.07 -7.66 3.75
CA LEU A 214 11.31 -7.35 5.15
C LEU A 214 11.59 -8.60 5.98
N ARG A 215 11.04 -9.75 5.59
CA ARG A 215 11.30 -11.03 6.26
C ARG A 215 12.69 -11.57 5.97
N PHE A 216 13.20 -11.42 4.75
CA PHE A 216 14.40 -12.16 4.30
C PHE A 216 15.56 -11.30 3.80
N TYR A 217 15.30 -10.11 3.25
CA TYR A 217 16.28 -9.36 2.46
C TYR A 217 16.72 -8.03 3.08
N GLN A 218 15.87 -7.38 3.88
CA GLN A 218 16.16 -6.09 4.51
C GLN A 218 17.48 -6.14 5.28
N ARG A 219 18.39 -5.21 4.99
CA ARG A 219 19.68 -5.14 5.68
C ARG A 219 19.60 -4.21 6.88
N HIS A 220 20.06 -4.70 8.03
CA HIS A 220 20.13 -3.93 9.25
C HIS A 220 21.57 -3.46 9.49
N SER A 221 21.74 -2.35 10.22
CA SER A 221 23.05 -1.76 10.51
C SER A 221 23.97 -2.68 11.32
N ASN A 222 23.40 -3.62 12.08
CA ASN A 222 24.09 -4.66 12.84
C ASN A 222 24.59 -5.84 11.95
N GLY A 223 24.35 -5.79 10.63
CA GLY A 223 24.73 -6.85 9.69
C GLY A 223 23.71 -7.99 9.54
N THR A 224 22.63 -8.01 10.31
CA THR A 224 21.58 -9.04 10.17
C THR A 224 20.67 -8.74 8.97
N LYS A 225 20.05 -9.80 8.43
CA LYS A 225 19.13 -9.71 7.29
C LYS A 225 17.72 -10.16 7.67
N GLY A 226 16.75 -9.34 7.32
CA GLY A 226 15.32 -9.57 7.54
C GLY A 226 14.91 -9.59 9.01
N ASP A 227 13.61 -9.73 9.25
CA ASP A 227 13.03 -9.93 10.58
C ASP A 227 12.47 -11.34 10.73
N MET A 228 13.21 -12.21 11.42
CA MET A 228 12.84 -13.61 11.66
C MET A 228 11.88 -13.83 12.83
N ALA A 229 11.42 -12.78 13.52
CA ALA A 229 10.53 -12.90 14.67
C ALA A 229 9.20 -13.61 14.32
N GLU A 230 8.69 -14.46 15.23
CA GLU A 230 7.41 -15.15 15.01
C GLU A 230 6.22 -14.19 14.84
N SER A 231 6.29 -13.02 15.48
CA SER A 231 5.30 -11.93 15.35
C SER A 231 5.16 -11.41 13.90
N PHE A 232 6.23 -11.52 13.11
CA PHE A 232 6.26 -11.09 11.72
C PHE A 232 5.90 -12.21 10.71
N CYS A 233 5.64 -13.42 11.20
CA CYS A 233 5.19 -14.54 10.37
C CYS A 233 3.85 -14.21 9.67
N PHE A 234 3.67 -14.77 8.46
CA PHE A 234 2.48 -14.54 7.63
C PHE A 234 1.18 -14.90 8.35
N ALA A 235 1.18 -15.99 9.14
CA ALA A 235 0.00 -16.43 9.89
C ALA A 235 -0.51 -15.37 10.89
N LYS A 236 0.39 -14.52 11.41
CA LYS A 236 0.07 -13.52 12.43
C LYS A 236 -0.60 -12.25 11.88
N TYR A 237 -0.76 -12.12 10.56
CA TYR A 237 -1.56 -11.03 9.99
C TYR A 237 -3.07 -11.28 10.10
N THR A 238 -3.49 -12.53 10.31
CA THR A 238 -4.90 -12.86 10.48
C THR A 238 -5.45 -12.28 11.78
N LEU A 239 -6.72 -11.88 11.77
CA LEU A 239 -7.40 -11.46 12.99
C LEU A 239 -7.42 -12.65 13.96
N GLU A 240 -6.63 -12.58 15.04
CA GLU A 240 -6.91 -13.36 16.25
C GLU A 240 -8.18 -12.75 16.87
N THR A 241 -9.32 -13.03 16.25
CA THR A 241 -10.59 -12.77 16.90
C THR A 241 -10.68 -13.71 18.09
N LYS A 242 -11.06 -13.17 19.25
CA LYS A 242 -11.53 -14.00 20.37
C LYS A 242 -12.64 -14.95 19.92
N ALA A 243 -13.39 -14.61 18.86
CA ALA A 243 -14.38 -15.47 18.22
C ALA A 243 -13.79 -16.79 17.68
N LEU A 244 -12.61 -16.79 17.05
CA LEU A 244 -11.91 -18.02 16.63
C LEU A 244 -11.39 -18.84 17.82
N SER A 245 -10.99 -18.18 18.91
CA SER A 245 -10.66 -18.88 20.16
C SER A 245 -11.90 -19.49 20.82
N ILE A 246 -13.06 -18.82 20.76
CA ILE A 246 -14.33 -19.31 21.29
C ILE A 246 -14.88 -20.44 20.40
N CYS A 247 -14.85 -20.31 19.07
CA CYS A 247 -15.23 -21.38 18.14
C CYS A 247 -14.30 -22.58 18.22
N SER A 248 -12.98 -22.40 18.40
CA SER A 248 -12.06 -23.54 18.61
C SER A 248 -12.21 -24.17 19.99
N LYS A 249 -12.54 -23.39 21.03
CA LYS A 249 -12.91 -23.92 22.35
C LYS A 249 -14.26 -24.64 22.33
N LEU A 250 -15.26 -24.13 21.61
CA LEU A 250 -16.57 -24.76 21.42
C LEU A 250 -16.47 -26.02 20.55
N ALA A 251 -15.66 -26.00 19.49
CA ALA A 251 -15.38 -27.18 18.69
C ALA A 251 -14.64 -28.25 19.50
N LYS A 252 -13.71 -27.89 20.39
CA LYS A 252 -13.12 -28.84 21.35
C LYS A 252 -14.12 -29.38 22.37
N PHE A 253 -15.17 -28.64 22.70
CA PHE A 253 -16.24 -29.08 23.60
C PHE A 253 -17.27 -30.01 22.93
N GLN A 254 -17.41 -29.97 21.60
CA GLN A 254 -18.27 -30.91 20.85
C GLN A 254 -17.61 -32.27 20.53
N PHE A 255 -16.32 -32.45 20.85
CA PHE A 255 -15.56 -33.69 20.60
C PHE A 255 -14.99 -34.34 21.86
N LEU A 256 -15.54 -34.03 23.04
CA LEU A 256 -15.33 -34.84 24.25
C LEU A 256 -16.46 -35.87 24.33
N PRO A 257 -16.16 -37.19 24.39
CA PRO A 257 -17.16 -38.23 24.63
C PRO A 257 -17.81 -38.12 26.02
#